data_AF-A0A8T7HUH2-F1
#
_entry.id   AF-A0A8T7HUH2-F1
#
_cell.length_a   1.000
_cell.length_b   1.000
_cell.length_c   1.000
_cell.angle_alpha   90.00
_cell.angle_beta   90.00
_cell.angle_gamma   90.00
#
_symmetry.space_group_name_H-M   'P 1'
#
loop_
_entity.id
_entity.type
_entity.pdbx_description
1 polymer ?
#
loop_
_entity_poly.entity_id
_entity_poly.type
_entity_poly.pdbx_seq_one_letter_code
_entity_poly.pdbx_strand_id
1 'polypeptide(L)'
;MDIFLPTSLEEGKRYYKDFSGFDVIFISGDPYFDHPLSGTALLARLLDQKGYKVGIVSEPETDHEFLSCGAPKFFFCITSGLLDSMLANYTPILKKRENILVPERALIAYTQKIKQLFKGKMTVIGGVEATIRRFTHFDYKENKLRRGILNDTKADLLVFGNADRTLLTLLSRLKKLDSAEFDRIKERLELSTIDGLAYRIRENEMQNIRELPSYESCVEDKNKFNLLTLTHYLLPDDAFIERCGVGIIRHNRMSHPLAEEEMDYVYSVPFTRRLHPKGKQYSLNQGMLDGFENSVVIGRGCWGSCNFCIIPLVQGKNIAKRSINSITKEIELLYRKGTKKINDLTLPTINMYGSYCNLYDQEETIFSPIIGKDVKVYNKTEYCDQNCVGCKHRVLRDDLYELLVEVEKLNKQYNSELEVRSAIRHDVILSQKKLFE
;
A
#
# COMPACT_ATOMS: atom_id res chain seq x y z
N MET A 1 -3.98 6.51 -25.99
CA MET A 1 -2.52 6.27 -26.01
C MET A 1 -2.21 5.52 -24.73
N ASP A 2 -2.17 4.19 -24.80
CA ASP A 2 -1.91 3.32 -23.63
C ASP A 2 -0.41 3.31 -23.35
N ILE A 3 0.09 4.40 -22.75
CA ILE A 3 1.51 4.59 -22.49
C ILE A 3 1.79 4.23 -21.03
N PHE A 4 2.69 3.27 -20.84
CA PHE A 4 3.26 2.92 -19.55
C PHE A 4 4.08 4.08 -18.96
N LEU A 5 4.10 4.21 -17.63
CA LEU A 5 5.10 5.08 -17.00
C LEU A 5 6.53 4.62 -17.33
N PRO A 6 7.49 5.54 -17.45
CA PRO A 6 8.86 5.22 -17.86
C PRO A 6 9.57 4.22 -16.97
N THR A 7 10.35 3.34 -17.60
CA THR A 7 11.26 2.39 -16.94
C THR A 7 12.75 2.71 -17.18
N SER A 8 13.03 3.82 -17.87
CA SER A 8 14.40 4.30 -18.13
C SER A 8 14.44 5.80 -18.39
N LEU A 9 15.62 6.41 -18.33
CA LEU A 9 15.84 7.81 -18.71
C LEU A 9 15.37 8.11 -20.15
N GLU A 10 15.61 7.19 -21.09
CA GLU A 10 15.20 7.34 -22.49
C GLU A 10 13.68 7.24 -22.69
N GLU A 11 12.99 6.48 -21.87
CA GLU A 11 11.52 6.50 -21.81
C GLU A 11 11.03 7.78 -21.14
N GLY A 12 11.72 8.28 -20.11
CA GLY A 12 11.42 9.55 -19.44
C GLY A 12 11.47 10.74 -20.40
N LYS A 13 12.52 10.85 -21.22
CA LYS A 13 12.66 11.89 -22.26
C LYS A 13 11.54 11.89 -23.29
N ARG A 14 10.95 10.71 -23.58
CA ARG A 14 9.84 10.56 -24.53
C ARG A 14 8.49 10.82 -23.89
N TYR A 15 8.33 10.50 -22.61
CA TYR A 15 7.07 10.64 -21.89
C TYR A 15 6.83 12.07 -21.40
N TYR A 16 7.86 12.74 -20.87
CA TYR A 16 7.74 14.09 -20.32
C TYR A 16 8.33 15.15 -21.26
N LYS A 17 7.64 16.28 -21.45
CA LYS A 17 8.09 17.37 -22.33
C LYS A 17 9.40 18.03 -21.86
N ASP A 18 9.53 18.30 -20.56
CA ASP A 18 10.69 19.00 -19.97
C ASP A 18 11.48 18.07 -19.04
N PHE A 19 11.97 16.95 -19.56
CA PHE A 19 12.60 15.91 -18.74
C PHE A 19 14.09 16.17 -18.46
N SER A 20 14.44 16.40 -17.20
CA SER A 20 15.82 16.47 -16.70
C SER A 20 16.20 15.33 -15.75
N GLY A 21 15.23 14.48 -15.40
CA GLY A 21 15.35 13.44 -14.39
C GLY A 21 14.01 13.18 -13.72
N PHE A 22 13.92 12.06 -13.02
CA PHE A 22 12.74 11.70 -12.24
C PHE A 22 12.76 12.39 -10.87
N ASP A 23 11.60 12.77 -10.37
CA ASP A 23 11.41 13.24 -9.00
C ASP A 23 11.47 12.07 -8.01
N VAL A 24 10.83 10.95 -8.36
CA VAL A 24 10.77 9.71 -7.57
C VAL A 24 11.01 8.52 -8.48
N ILE A 25 11.78 7.55 -8.00
CA ILE A 25 11.99 6.27 -8.70
C ILE A 25 11.52 5.14 -7.80
N PHE A 26 10.60 4.32 -8.29
CA PHE A 26 10.17 3.10 -7.61
C PHE A 26 11.09 1.94 -7.96
N ILE A 27 11.56 1.22 -6.95
CA ILE A 27 12.24 -0.08 -7.05
C ILE A 27 11.28 -1.12 -6.50
N SER A 28 10.86 -2.05 -7.35
CA SER A 28 9.84 -3.06 -7.02
C SER A 28 10.39 -4.46 -7.23
N GLY A 29 10.10 -5.35 -6.27
CA GLY A 29 10.34 -6.79 -6.42
C GLY A 29 9.32 -7.50 -7.32
N ASP A 30 8.22 -6.84 -7.68
CA ASP A 30 7.25 -7.40 -8.64
C ASP A 30 7.53 -6.96 -10.08
N PRO A 31 7.08 -7.78 -11.06
CA PRO A 31 6.92 -7.33 -12.44
C PRO A 31 6.08 -6.06 -12.52
N TYR A 32 6.36 -5.22 -13.53
CA TYR A 32 5.59 -4.01 -13.74
C TYR A 32 4.23 -4.30 -14.41
N PHE A 33 3.26 -4.64 -13.58
CA PHE A 33 1.83 -4.62 -13.93
C PHE A 33 1.28 -3.21 -13.75
N ASP A 34 0.94 -2.52 -14.83
CA ASP A 34 0.30 -1.20 -14.77
C ASP A 34 -1.21 -1.36 -14.56
N HIS A 35 -1.57 -1.81 -13.35
CA HIS A 35 -2.91 -2.23 -12.97
C HIS A 35 -3.32 -1.65 -11.60
N PRO A 36 -4.61 -1.33 -11.36
CA PRO A 36 -5.09 -0.81 -10.07
C PRO A 36 -4.81 -1.68 -8.83
N LEU A 37 -4.56 -2.98 -9.03
CA LEU A 37 -4.20 -3.92 -7.97
C LEU A 37 -2.71 -3.88 -7.59
N SER A 38 -1.86 -3.29 -8.44
CA SER A 38 -0.44 -3.11 -8.17
C SER A 38 -0.24 -1.85 -7.33
N GLY A 39 0.15 -2.00 -6.07
CA GLY A 39 0.42 -0.86 -5.18
C GLY A 39 1.49 0.08 -5.74
N THR A 40 2.53 -0.46 -6.37
CA THR A 40 3.57 0.31 -7.05
C THR A 40 3.00 1.12 -8.21
N ALA A 41 2.25 0.49 -9.13
CA ALA A 41 1.71 1.20 -10.28
C ALA A 41 0.66 2.24 -9.88
N LEU A 42 -0.19 1.92 -8.92
CA LEU A 42 -1.20 2.82 -8.37
C LEU A 42 -0.57 4.09 -7.78
N LEU A 43 0.43 3.94 -6.91
CA LEU A 43 1.12 5.09 -6.32
C LEU A 43 1.92 5.85 -7.37
N ALA A 44 2.60 5.17 -8.29
CA ALA A 44 3.35 5.81 -9.36
C ALA A 44 2.45 6.64 -10.29
N ARG A 45 1.29 6.10 -10.70
CA ARG A 45 0.27 6.81 -11.50
C ARG A 45 -0.33 7.98 -10.73
N LEU A 46 -0.61 7.81 -9.44
CA LEU A 46 -1.08 8.91 -8.59
C LEU A 46 -0.07 10.05 -8.54
N LEU A 47 1.22 9.76 -8.34
CA LEU A 47 2.28 10.76 -8.32
C LEU A 47 2.46 11.44 -9.69
N ASP A 48 2.44 10.68 -10.78
CA ASP A 48 2.49 11.21 -12.16
C ASP A 48 1.32 12.18 -12.42
N GLN A 49 0.10 11.78 -12.04
CA GLN A 49 -1.10 12.61 -12.15
C GLN A 49 -1.02 13.88 -11.28
N LYS A 50 -0.20 13.88 -10.22
CA LYS A 50 0.09 15.05 -9.38
C LYS A 50 1.26 15.90 -9.90
N GLY A 51 1.77 15.59 -11.08
CA GLY A 51 2.80 16.37 -11.78
C GLY A 51 4.21 16.07 -11.30
N TYR A 52 4.44 14.95 -10.61
CA TYR A 52 5.78 14.46 -10.31
C TYR A 52 6.27 13.57 -11.45
N LYS A 53 7.55 13.69 -11.82
CA LYS A 53 8.17 12.80 -12.80
C LYS A 53 8.53 11.48 -12.12
N VAL A 54 7.87 10.40 -12.52
CA VAL A 54 8.05 9.08 -11.89
C VAL A 54 8.71 8.10 -12.86
N GLY A 55 9.67 7.32 -12.34
CA GLY A 55 10.27 6.17 -13.01
C GLY A 55 10.03 4.88 -12.22
N ILE A 56 9.95 3.74 -12.90
CA ILE A 56 9.74 2.42 -12.28
C ILE A 56 10.84 1.44 -12.73
N VAL A 57 11.52 0.84 -11.77
CA VAL A 57 12.48 -0.24 -11.98
C VAL A 57 11.92 -1.50 -11.31
N SER A 58 11.40 -2.43 -12.12
CA SER A 58 10.85 -3.71 -11.67
C SER A 58 11.88 -4.82 -11.76
N GLU A 59 11.97 -5.64 -10.71
CA GLU A 59 12.80 -6.85 -10.63
C GLU A 59 14.29 -6.64 -11.03
N PRO A 60 14.97 -5.59 -10.54
CA PRO A 60 16.37 -5.39 -10.87
C PRO A 60 17.28 -6.42 -10.19
N GLU A 61 18.23 -6.95 -10.96
CA GLU A 61 19.23 -7.95 -10.55
C GLU A 61 20.66 -7.42 -10.73
N THR A 62 20.89 -6.61 -11.77
CA THR A 62 22.22 -6.08 -12.11
C THR A 62 22.33 -4.58 -11.87
N ASP A 63 23.55 -4.09 -11.59
CA ASP A 63 23.81 -2.66 -11.37
C ASP A 63 23.31 -1.80 -12.54
N HIS A 64 23.43 -2.28 -13.79
CA HIS A 64 22.90 -1.60 -14.97
C HIS A 64 21.37 -1.40 -14.91
N GLU A 65 20.62 -2.38 -14.43
CA GLU A 65 19.16 -2.28 -14.28
C GLU A 65 18.78 -1.26 -13.19
N PHE A 66 19.49 -1.24 -12.06
CA PHE A 66 19.31 -0.21 -11.03
C PHE A 66 19.62 1.21 -11.54
N LEU A 67 20.53 1.33 -12.51
CA LEU A 67 20.93 2.62 -13.10
C LEU A 67 20.01 3.09 -14.24
N SER A 68 19.06 2.26 -14.70
CA SER A 68 18.21 2.52 -15.87
C SER A 68 17.45 3.85 -15.82
N CYS A 69 16.95 4.22 -14.65
CA CYS A 69 16.25 5.49 -14.40
C CYS A 69 17.16 6.61 -13.89
N GLY A 70 18.46 6.36 -13.70
CA GLY A 70 19.38 7.32 -13.11
C GLY A 70 19.06 7.63 -11.64
N ALA A 71 19.38 8.84 -11.19
CA ALA A 71 19.16 9.27 -9.82
C ALA A 71 17.89 10.14 -9.70
N PRO A 72 17.05 9.95 -8.66
CA PRO A 72 15.88 10.77 -8.43
C PRO A 72 16.29 12.14 -7.87
N LYS A 73 15.42 13.14 -8.10
CA LYS A 73 15.51 14.45 -7.47
C LYS A 73 15.28 14.31 -5.97
N PHE A 74 14.22 13.63 -5.53
CA PHE A 74 13.85 13.56 -4.12
C PHE A 74 14.28 12.24 -3.46
N PHE A 75 13.71 11.10 -3.85
CA PHE A 75 14.03 9.82 -3.21
C PHE A 75 13.72 8.60 -4.07
N PHE A 76 14.32 7.46 -3.69
CA PHE A 76 13.91 6.14 -4.15
C PHE A 76 12.79 5.60 -3.25
N CYS A 77 11.71 5.08 -3.85
CA CYS A 77 10.67 4.29 -3.19
C CYS A 77 10.97 2.81 -3.38
N ILE A 78 11.17 2.04 -2.32
CA ILE A 78 11.63 0.64 -2.40
C ILE A 78 10.59 -0.28 -1.76
N THR A 79 10.16 -1.29 -2.50
CA THR A 79 9.20 -2.32 -2.03
C THR A 79 9.63 -3.71 -2.47
N SER A 80 9.28 -4.73 -1.67
CA SER A 80 9.41 -6.14 -2.06
C SER A 80 8.37 -6.58 -3.10
N GLY A 81 7.34 -5.77 -3.33
CA GLY A 81 6.19 -6.11 -4.17
C GLY A 81 4.90 -6.25 -3.36
N LEU A 82 3.94 -6.99 -3.92
CA LEU A 82 2.63 -7.31 -3.37
C LEU A 82 2.72 -8.30 -2.20
N LEU A 83 3.80 -9.09 -2.16
CA LEU A 83 4.09 -10.05 -1.11
C LEU A 83 5.36 -9.67 -0.33
N ASP A 84 5.48 -10.22 0.87
CA ASP A 84 6.77 -10.29 1.57
C ASP A 84 7.74 -11.15 0.75
N SER A 85 9.00 -10.72 0.63
CA SER A 85 9.99 -11.40 -0.21
C SER A 85 10.30 -12.82 0.25
N MET A 86 10.20 -13.14 1.55
CA MET A 86 10.35 -14.52 2.00
C MET A 86 9.16 -15.35 1.58
N LEU A 87 7.93 -14.82 1.74
CA LEU A 87 6.71 -15.47 1.28
C LEU A 87 6.66 -15.60 -0.24
N ALA A 88 7.31 -14.73 -1.02
CA ALA A 88 7.43 -14.91 -2.47
C ALA A 88 8.37 -16.07 -2.80
N ASN A 89 9.54 -16.13 -2.14
CA ASN A 89 10.57 -17.14 -2.40
C ASN A 89 10.26 -18.52 -1.82
N TYR A 90 9.41 -18.64 -0.79
CA TYR A 90 9.21 -19.89 -0.06
C TYR A 90 7.74 -20.25 0.18
N THR A 91 7.44 -21.54 0.07
CA THR A 91 6.16 -22.09 0.55
C THR A 91 6.09 -22.06 2.08
N PRO A 92 4.89 -22.23 2.69
CA PRO A 92 4.74 -22.27 4.14
C PRO A 92 5.59 -23.35 4.84
N ILE A 93 5.95 -24.43 4.13
CA ILE A 93 6.84 -25.49 4.63
C ILE A 93 8.31 -25.27 4.25
N LEU A 94 8.69 -24.04 3.90
CA LEU A 94 10.05 -23.60 3.56
C LEU A 94 10.66 -24.27 2.33
N LYS A 95 9.84 -24.78 1.40
CA LYS A 95 10.33 -25.20 0.07
C LYS A 95 10.53 -23.96 -0.81
N LYS A 96 11.71 -23.82 -1.41
CA LYS A 96 11.99 -22.74 -2.36
C LYS A 96 11.06 -22.84 -3.58
N ARG A 97 10.44 -21.73 -3.97
CA ARG A 97 9.69 -21.63 -5.23
C ARG A 97 10.65 -21.37 -6.39
N GLU A 98 10.28 -21.90 -7.55
CA GLU A 98 11.01 -21.69 -8.79
C GLU A 98 10.54 -20.42 -9.49
N ASN A 99 11.37 -19.88 -10.38
CA ASN A 99 11.05 -18.71 -11.20
C ASN A 99 10.71 -17.43 -10.39
N ILE A 100 11.24 -17.27 -9.18
CA ILE A 100 11.08 -16.04 -8.38
C ILE A 100 12.32 -15.15 -8.56
N LEU A 101 12.11 -13.91 -9.03
CA LEU A 101 13.20 -12.95 -9.27
C LEU A 101 13.43 -11.99 -8.09
N VAL A 102 12.41 -11.74 -7.27
CA VAL A 102 12.57 -10.93 -6.06
C VAL A 102 13.56 -11.62 -5.11
N PRO A 103 14.66 -10.95 -4.69
CA PRO A 103 15.63 -11.56 -3.79
C PRO A 103 15.04 -11.72 -2.40
N GLU A 104 15.54 -12.69 -1.64
CA GLU A 104 15.21 -12.81 -0.22
C GLU A 104 15.57 -11.53 0.53
N ARG A 105 14.66 -11.08 1.41
CA ARG A 105 14.82 -9.81 2.15
C ARG A 105 15.05 -8.66 1.20
N ALA A 106 14.18 -8.56 0.20
CA ALA A 106 14.32 -7.63 -0.91
C ALA A 106 14.53 -6.19 -0.46
N LEU A 107 13.84 -5.75 0.60
CA LEU A 107 14.05 -4.41 1.14
C LEU A 107 15.50 -4.17 1.57
N ILE A 108 16.15 -5.15 2.19
CA ILE A 108 17.56 -5.05 2.60
C ILE A 108 18.45 -5.04 1.35
N ALA A 109 18.28 -6.01 0.45
CA ALA A 109 19.10 -6.16 -0.75
C ALA A 109 19.02 -4.92 -1.64
N TYR A 110 17.81 -4.46 -1.96
CA TYR A 110 17.57 -3.29 -2.81
C TYR A 110 18.02 -2.00 -2.14
N THR A 111 17.74 -1.78 -0.85
CA THR A 111 18.19 -0.57 -0.15
C THR A 111 19.71 -0.48 -0.11
N GLN A 112 20.40 -1.58 0.19
CA GLN A 112 21.87 -1.62 0.19
C GLN A 112 22.44 -1.31 -1.20
N LYS A 113 21.86 -1.92 -2.25
CA LYS A 113 22.29 -1.68 -3.63
C LYS A 113 22.08 -0.22 -4.04
N ILE A 114 20.93 0.38 -3.71
CA ILE A 114 20.67 1.79 -3.98
C ILE A 114 21.64 2.69 -3.22
N LYS A 115 21.89 2.44 -1.92
CA LYS A 115 22.86 3.25 -1.16
C LYS A 115 24.31 3.08 -1.66
N GLN A 116 24.66 1.94 -2.26
CA GLN A 116 25.95 1.71 -2.91
C GLN A 116 26.09 2.54 -4.20
N LEU A 117 25.09 2.47 -5.09
CA LEU A 117 25.13 3.10 -6.42
C LEU A 117 24.83 4.60 -6.37
N PHE A 118 23.99 5.04 -5.44
CA PHE A 118 23.47 6.41 -5.33
C PHE A 118 23.73 7.01 -3.95
N LYS A 119 25.02 7.26 -3.65
CA LYS A 119 25.44 7.80 -2.35
C LYS A 119 24.72 9.12 -2.03
N GLY A 120 24.25 9.24 -0.79
CA GLY A 120 23.56 10.44 -0.29
C GLY A 120 22.11 10.62 -0.79
N LYS A 121 21.60 9.72 -1.63
CA LYS A 121 20.19 9.75 -2.03
C LYS A 121 19.30 9.16 -0.96
N MET A 122 18.20 9.86 -0.72
CA MET A 122 17.18 9.46 0.24
C MET A 122 16.46 8.20 -0.25
N THR A 123 16.19 7.31 0.71
CA THR A 123 15.57 6.00 0.53
C THR A 123 14.34 5.88 1.42
N VAL A 124 13.20 5.58 0.80
CA VAL A 124 11.92 5.37 1.45
C VAL A 124 11.49 3.94 1.18
N ILE A 125 11.42 3.11 2.20
CA ILE A 125 10.93 1.72 2.08
C ILE A 125 9.43 1.65 2.40
N GLY A 126 8.69 0.75 1.74
CA GLY A 126 7.26 0.58 1.95
C GLY A 126 6.73 -0.77 1.48
N GLY A 127 5.40 -0.88 1.43
CA GLY A 127 4.71 -2.11 1.02
C GLY A 127 4.42 -3.08 2.16
N VAL A 128 4.01 -4.30 1.81
CA VAL A 128 3.58 -5.34 2.77
C VAL A 128 4.73 -5.72 3.70
N GLU A 129 5.91 -6.03 3.15
CA GLU A 129 7.09 -6.41 3.94
C GLU A 129 7.49 -5.33 4.93
N ALA A 130 7.54 -4.06 4.49
CA ALA A 130 7.90 -2.94 5.36
C ALA A 130 6.89 -2.75 6.50
N THR A 131 5.59 -2.85 6.17
CA THR A 131 4.52 -2.62 7.14
C THR A 131 4.50 -3.68 8.24
N ILE A 132 4.62 -4.96 7.88
CA ILE A 132 4.53 -6.07 8.85
C ILE A 132 5.84 -6.26 9.63
N ARG A 133 6.99 -5.84 9.08
CA ARG A 133 8.30 -5.94 9.73
C ARG A 133 8.77 -4.64 10.37
N ARG A 134 7.89 -3.64 10.55
CA ARG A 134 8.29 -2.31 11.05
C ARG A 134 8.80 -2.34 12.49
N PHE A 135 8.24 -3.22 13.32
CA PHE A 135 8.68 -3.45 14.70
C PHE A 135 9.57 -4.70 14.81
N THR A 136 10.10 -4.98 16.01
CA THR A 136 10.60 -6.32 16.33
C THR A 136 9.57 -7.39 15.97
N HIS A 137 9.99 -8.37 15.17
CA HIS A 137 9.12 -9.38 14.59
C HIS A 137 9.78 -10.76 14.62
N PHE A 138 8.95 -11.79 14.62
CA PHE A 138 9.42 -13.17 14.49
C PHE A 138 9.67 -13.51 13.02
N ASP A 139 10.90 -13.91 12.70
CA ASP A 139 11.26 -14.41 11.38
C ASP A 139 11.14 -15.94 11.38
N TYR A 140 10.12 -16.44 10.68
CA TYR A 140 9.80 -17.87 10.65
C TYR A 140 10.91 -18.71 10.00
N LYS A 141 11.57 -18.21 8.95
CA LYS A 141 12.67 -18.92 8.28
C LYS A 141 13.90 -18.99 9.19
N GLU A 142 14.19 -17.85 9.83
CA GLU A 142 15.17 -17.61 10.90
C GLU A 142 15.02 -18.51 12.14
N ASN A 143 13.76 -18.83 12.43
CA ASN A 143 13.28 -19.23 13.75
C ASN A 143 13.83 -18.33 14.88
N LYS A 144 13.83 -17.00 14.69
CA LYS A 144 14.30 -16.03 15.68
C LYS A 144 13.62 -14.68 15.57
N LEU A 145 13.73 -13.87 16.62
CA LEU A 145 13.32 -12.47 16.57
C LEU A 145 14.35 -11.63 15.79
N ARG A 146 13.83 -10.78 14.89
CA ARG A 146 14.59 -9.74 14.19
C ARG A 146 14.08 -8.38 14.62
N ARG A 147 15.00 -7.41 14.67
CA ARG A 147 14.68 -6.00 14.86
C ARG A 147 13.82 -5.46 13.70
N GLY A 148 13.16 -4.33 13.94
CA GLY A 148 12.40 -3.62 12.90
C GLY A 148 13.21 -3.37 11.62
N ILE A 149 12.58 -3.56 10.46
CA ILE A 149 13.23 -3.56 9.14
C ILE A 149 13.91 -2.24 8.78
N LEU A 150 13.48 -1.13 9.35
CA LEU A 150 14.15 0.16 9.18
C LEU A 150 15.58 0.11 9.73
N ASN A 151 15.81 -0.60 10.84
CA ASN A 151 17.15 -0.82 11.42
C ASN A 151 18.04 -1.68 10.52
N ASP A 152 17.48 -2.75 9.93
CA ASP A 152 18.23 -3.68 9.07
C ASP A 152 18.60 -3.07 7.70
N THR A 153 17.67 -2.35 7.08
CA THR A 153 17.86 -1.72 5.77
C THR A 153 18.74 -0.47 5.83
N LYS A 154 18.74 0.21 6.99
CA LYS A 154 19.28 1.57 7.15
C LYS A 154 18.67 2.58 6.17
N ALA A 155 17.45 2.32 5.68
CA ALA A 155 16.69 3.30 4.89
C ALA A 155 16.41 4.56 5.73
N ASP A 156 16.10 5.67 5.08
CA ASP A 156 15.94 6.95 5.77
C ASP A 156 14.53 7.08 6.37
N LEU A 157 13.52 6.62 5.63
CA LEU A 157 12.13 6.56 6.05
C LEU A 157 11.49 5.20 5.73
N LEU A 158 10.49 4.83 6.53
CA LEU A 158 9.58 3.72 6.27
C LEU A 158 8.16 4.26 6.17
N VAL A 159 7.46 3.95 5.09
CA VAL A 159 6.03 4.24 4.91
C VAL A 159 5.23 2.94 5.08
N PHE A 160 4.26 2.92 5.98
CA PHE A 160 3.43 1.77 6.28
C PHE A 160 1.95 2.10 6.19
N GLY A 161 1.13 1.06 5.96
CA GLY A 161 -0.28 1.26 5.71
C GLY A 161 -0.57 1.67 4.26
N ASN A 162 -1.66 2.41 4.05
CA ASN A 162 -1.93 3.07 2.76
C ASN A 162 -1.05 4.32 2.62
N ALA A 163 -0.20 4.34 1.59
CA ALA A 163 0.86 5.34 1.43
C ALA A 163 0.45 6.61 0.67
N ASP A 164 -0.78 6.66 0.13
CA ASP A 164 -1.24 7.66 -0.84
C ASP A 164 -1.07 9.10 -0.31
N ARG A 165 -1.62 9.40 0.88
CA ARG A 165 -1.46 10.72 1.52
C ARG A 165 -0.03 10.95 2.01
N THR A 166 0.59 9.94 2.62
CA THR A 166 1.94 10.02 3.21
C THR A 166 2.98 10.45 2.19
N LEU A 167 3.02 9.81 1.01
CA LEU A 167 3.99 10.13 -0.04
C LEU A 167 3.76 11.51 -0.65
N LEU A 168 2.49 11.88 -0.92
CA LEU A 168 2.17 13.20 -1.47
C LEU A 168 2.48 14.33 -0.48
N THR A 169 2.18 14.15 0.80
CA THR A 169 2.54 15.11 1.86
C THR A 169 4.04 15.26 1.94
N LEU A 170 4.80 14.15 1.99
CA LEU A 170 6.26 14.17 2.02
C LEU A 170 6.84 14.91 0.80
N LEU A 171 6.38 14.58 -0.41
CA LEU A 171 6.83 15.22 -1.64
C LEU A 171 6.49 16.72 -1.69
N SER A 172 5.29 17.10 -1.23
CA SER A 172 4.89 18.51 -1.19
C SER A 172 5.81 19.33 -0.29
N ARG A 173 6.28 18.76 0.82
CA ARG A 173 7.22 19.41 1.75
C ARG A 173 8.62 19.45 1.15
N LEU A 174 9.11 18.34 0.59
CA LEU A 174 10.42 18.29 -0.08
C LEU A 174 10.52 19.29 -1.25
N LYS A 175 9.46 19.43 -2.05
CA LYS A 175 9.40 20.38 -3.16
C LYS A 175 9.55 21.83 -2.71
N LYS A 176 9.04 22.19 -1.52
CA LYS A 176 9.21 23.53 -0.93
C LYS A 176 10.64 23.80 -0.44
N LEU A 177 11.37 22.75 -0.07
CA LEU A 177 12.74 22.84 0.45
C LEU A 177 13.80 22.75 -0.66
N ASP A 178 13.41 22.31 -1.85
CA ASP A 178 14.26 22.08 -3.03
C ASP A 178 15.58 21.33 -2.71
N SER A 179 15.50 20.36 -1.79
CA SER A 179 16.65 19.57 -1.34
C SER A 179 16.30 18.10 -1.19
N ALA A 180 17.29 17.25 -1.50
CA ALA A 180 17.21 15.80 -1.46
C ALA A 180 18.00 15.20 -0.27
N GLU A 181 18.80 16.03 0.42
CA GLU A 181 19.67 15.57 1.49
C GLU A 181 18.88 15.49 2.81
N PHE A 182 18.45 14.28 3.13
CA PHE A 182 17.55 14.01 4.26
C PHE A 182 18.05 14.62 5.57
N ASP A 183 19.31 14.43 5.94
CA ASP A 183 19.85 14.91 7.23
C ASP A 183 19.80 16.44 7.38
N ARG A 184 19.88 17.19 6.28
CA ARG A 184 19.80 18.66 6.30
C ARG A 184 18.38 19.19 6.43
N ILE A 185 17.39 18.38 6.04
CA ILE A 185 15.99 18.83 5.92
C ILE A 185 15.05 18.13 6.88
N LYS A 186 15.47 17.04 7.53
CA LYS A 186 14.66 16.21 8.42
C LYS A 186 13.88 17.05 9.44
N GLU A 187 14.54 17.97 10.11
CA GLU A 187 13.93 18.82 11.16
C GLU A 187 12.89 19.80 10.57
N ARG A 188 13.01 20.17 9.29
CA ARG A 188 12.08 21.06 8.56
C ARG A 188 10.93 20.31 7.88
N LEU A 189 10.98 18.98 7.85
CA LEU A 189 9.94 18.15 7.21
C LEU A 189 8.77 17.85 8.14
N GLU A 190 8.84 18.22 9.43
CA GLU A 190 7.79 17.97 10.42
C GLU A 190 7.28 16.52 10.38
N LEU A 191 8.21 15.56 10.29
CA LEU A 191 7.91 14.15 10.01
C LEU A 191 6.92 13.53 11.01
N SER A 192 6.87 14.05 12.24
CA SER A 192 5.96 13.62 13.31
C SER A 192 4.48 13.81 12.98
N THR A 193 4.16 14.69 12.03
CA THR A 193 2.79 15.03 11.60
C THR A 193 2.34 14.27 10.35
N ILE A 194 3.18 13.41 9.79
CA ILE A 194 2.84 12.62 8.60
C ILE A 194 2.42 11.22 9.04
N ASP A 195 1.14 10.93 8.99
CA ASP A 195 0.63 9.59 9.32
C ASP A 195 1.19 8.51 8.39
N GLY A 196 1.27 7.28 8.91
CA GLY A 196 1.82 6.14 8.16
C GLY A 196 3.33 6.21 7.95
N LEU A 197 4.05 7.05 8.70
CA LEU A 197 5.50 7.25 8.56
C LEU A 197 6.27 6.77 9.79
N ALA A 198 7.41 6.11 9.58
CA ALA A 198 8.36 5.75 10.61
C ALA A 198 9.78 6.20 10.24
N TYR A 199 10.52 6.66 11.25
CA TYR A 199 11.83 7.28 11.08
C TYR A 199 12.65 7.27 12.37
N ARG A 200 13.98 7.42 12.25
CA ARG A 200 14.87 7.50 13.42
C ARG A 200 14.71 8.82 14.15
N ILE A 201 14.71 8.79 15.47
CA ILE A 201 14.69 9.98 16.32
C ILE A 201 15.83 9.95 17.35
N ARG A 202 16.11 11.10 17.96
CA ARG A 202 17.00 11.26 19.10
C ARG A 202 16.21 11.09 20.41
N GLU A 203 16.92 10.83 21.49
CA GLU A 203 16.35 10.64 22.84
C GLU A 203 15.44 11.80 23.29
N ASN A 204 15.83 13.04 22.98
CA ASN A 204 15.08 14.24 23.35
C ASN A 204 13.76 14.42 22.56
N GLU A 205 13.53 13.65 21.50
CA GLU A 205 12.32 13.70 20.67
C GLU A 205 11.24 12.68 21.13
N MET A 206 11.47 11.92 22.20
CA MET A 206 10.59 10.84 22.67
C MET A 206 9.35 11.30 23.45
N GLN A 207 9.24 12.58 23.77
CA GLN A 207 8.23 13.10 24.70
C GLN A 207 6.80 12.83 24.21
N ASN A 208 5.93 12.37 25.11
CA ASN A 208 4.51 12.09 24.87
C ASN A 208 4.22 11.04 23.79
N ILE A 209 5.13 10.06 23.60
CA ILE A 209 4.93 8.93 22.69
C ILE A 209 5.02 7.63 23.47
N ARG A 210 4.17 6.66 23.13
CA ARG A 210 4.15 5.37 23.82
C ARG A 210 5.39 4.55 23.45
N GLU A 211 6.15 4.16 24.46
CA GLU A 211 7.30 3.28 24.28
C GLU A 211 6.88 1.81 24.26
N LEU A 212 7.26 1.10 23.20
CA LEU A 212 7.14 -0.35 23.09
C LEU A 212 8.38 -1.02 23.70
N PRO A 213 8.28 -2.29 24.13
CA PRO A 213 9.44 -3.07 24.54
C PRO A 213 10.56 -3.01 23.48
N SER A 214 11.81 -2.82 23.93
CA SER A 214 12.97 -2.82 23.05
C SER A 214 13.22 -4.20 22.41
N TYR A 215 13.91 -4.22 21.27
CA TYR A 215 14.37 -5.46 20.64
C TYR A 215 15.08 -6.39 21.63
N GLU A 216 16.02 -5.85 22.41
CA GLU A 216 16.81 -6.59 23.38
C GLU A 216 15.90 -7.22 24.44
N SER A 217 14.95 -6.45 25.00
CA SER A 217 13.99 -6.97 25.98
C SER A 217 13.06 -8.04 25.40
N CYS A 218 12.69 -7.94 24.12
CA CYS A 218 11.88 -8.95 23.44
C CYS A 218 12.66 -10.26 23.22
N VAL A 219 13.97 -10.18 22.96
CA VAL A 219 14.83 -11.36 22.82
C VAL A 219 15.00 -12.07 24.15
N GLU A 220 15.13 -11.34 25.25
CA GLU A 220 15.30 -11.89 26.60
C GLU A 220 13.99 -12.46 27.18
N ASP A 221 12.85 -11.81 26.92
CA ASP A 221 11.54 -12.19 27.47
C ASP A 221 10.44 -12.25 26.39
N LYS A 222 9.91 -13.46 26.17
CA LYS A 222 8.80 -13.71 25.23
C LYS A 222 7.53 -12.94 25.60
N ASN A 223 7.30 -12.64 26.88
CA ASN A 223 6.15 -11.84 27.29
C ASN A 223 6.28 -10.38 26.85
N LYS A 224 7.50 -9.84 26.77
CA LYS A 224 7.76 -8.51 26.21
C LYS A 224 7.47 -8.49 24.71
N PHE A 225 7.86 -9.53 23.98
CA PHE A 225 7.50 -9.66 22.57
C PHE A 225 5.98 -9.77 22.35
N ASN A 226 5.28 -10.56 23.19
CA ASN A 226 3.82 -10.65 23.16
C ASN A 226 3.16 -9.30 23.45
N LEU A 227 3.66 -8.58 24.46
CA LEU A 227 3.17 -7.25 24.81
C LEU A 227 3.36 -6.25 23.66
N LEU A 228 4.54 -6.22 23.03
CA LEU A 228 4.80 -5.39 21.86
C LEU A 228 3.78 -5.67 20.76
N THR A 229 3.62 -6.94 20.40
CA THR A 229 2.73 -7.39 19.31
C THR A 229 1.28 -7.02 19.59
N LEU A 230 0.80 -7.32 20.80
CA LEU A 230 -0.57 -7.03 21.20
C LEU A 230 -0.84 -5.53 21.22
N THR A 231 0.08 -4.73 21.76
CA THR A 231 -0.10 -3.28 21.91
C THR A 231 -0.30 -2.60 20.56
N HIS A 232 0.58 -2.85 19.59
CA HIS A 232 0.44 -2.19 18.28
C HIS A 232 -0.73 -2.74 17.45
N TYR A 233 -1.22 -3.95 17.75
CA TYR A 233 -2.39 -4.54 17.09
C TYR A 233 -3.69 -3.92 17.60
N LEU A 234 -3.78 -3.68 18.91
CA LEU A 234 -4.97 -3.14 19.58
C LEU A 234 -5.09 -1.61 19.45
N LEU A 235 -3.95 -0.92 19.37
CA LEU A 235 -3.87 0.54 19.33
C LEU A 235 -3.28 1.05 18.00
N PRO A 236 -3.85 0.71 16.83
CA PRO A 236 -3.29 1.10 15.53
C PRO A 236 -3.33 2.62 15.27
N ASP A 237 -4.13 3.35 16.05
CA ASP A 237 -4.31 4.81 15.97
C ASP A 237 -3.26 5.57 16.83
N ASP A 238 -2.48 4.87 17.66
CA ASP A 238 -1.43 5.48 18.50
C ASP A 238 -0.12 5.62 17.72
N ALA A 239 0.69 6.61 18.11
CA ALA A 239 2.11 6.67 17.74
C ALA A 239 2.96 5.89 18.76
N PHE A 240 4.01 5.25 18.27
CA PHE A 240 4.90 4.41 19.07
C PHE A 240 6.36 4.81 18.88
N ILE A 241 7.18 4.49 19.89
CA ILE A 241 8.63 4.42 19.76
C ILE A 241 9.12 3.03 20.14
N GLU A 242 10.15 2.55 19.46
CA GLU A 242 10.82 1.29 19.76
C GLU A 242 12.33 1.50 19.76
N ARG A 243 13.00 1.05 20.83
CA ARG A 243 14.46 1.05 20.94
C ARG A 243 15.06 -0.21 20.32
N CYS A 244 16.20 -0.04 19.67
CA CYS A 244 17.05 -1.13 19.21
C CYS A 244 18.52 -0.69 19.26
N GLY A 245 19.30 -1.30 20.15
CA GLY A 245 20.64 -0.84 20.49
C GLY A 245 20.64 0.63 20.93
N VAL A 246 21.49 1.45 20.29
CA VAL A 246 21.57 2.91 20.55
C VAL A 246 20.56 3.74 19.76
N GLY A 247 19.77 3.11 18.88
CA GLY A 247 18.82 3.79 18.00
C GLY A 247 17.39 3.75 18.54
N ILE A 248 16.61 4.76 18.19
CA ILE A 248 15.17 4.85 18.49
C ILE A 248 14.43 5.07 17.18
N ILE A 249 13.43 4.23 16.90
CA ILE A 249 12.52 4.40 15.77
C ILE A 249 11.19 4.92 16.29
N ARG A 250 10.74 6.06 15.75
CA ARG A 250 9.37 6.53 15.90
C ARG A 250 8.53 5.96 14.77
N HIS A 251 7.36 5.46 15.12
CA HIS A 251 6.27 5.09 14.23
C HIS A 251 5.13 6.05 14.53
N ASN A 252 4.75 6.88 13.56
CA ASN A 252 3.55 7.71 13.72
C ASN A 252 2.30 6.81 13.77
N ARG A 253 1.13 7.41 13.99
CA ARG A 253 -0.14 6.69 13.85
C ARG A 253 -0.32 6.17 12.42
N MET A 254 -1.16 5.15 12.23
CA MET A 254 -1.58 4.74 10.89
C MET A 254 -2.41 5.85 10.23
N SER A 255 -2.25 6.04 8.91
CA SER A 255 -3.08 6.96 8.13
C SER A 255 -4.55 6.59 8.26
N HIS A 256 -5.41 7.59 8.44
CA HIS A 256 -6.85 7.37 8.31
C HIS A 256 -7.19 6.72 6.97
N PRO A 257 -8.31 5.97 6.90
CA PRO A 257 -8.89 5.56 5.64
C PRO A 257 -9.06 6.76 4.70
N LEU A 258 -8.94 6.50 3.40
CA LEU A 258 -9.23 7.50 2.38
C LEU A 258 -10.73 7.81 2.40
N ALA A 259 -11.09 9.09 2.22
CA ALA A 259 -12.46 9.50 1.99
C ALA A 259 -12.96 8.96 0.64
N GLU A 260 -14.28 8.87 0.46
CA GLU A 260 -14.89 8.32 -0.77
C GLU A 260 -14.40 9.05 -2.03
N GLU A 261 -14.31 10.38 -1.98
CA GLU A 261 -13.80 11.19 -3.10
C GLU A 261 -12.32 10.94 -3.41
N GLU A 262 -11.50 10.66 -2.38
CA GLU A 262 -10.09 10.32 -2.58
C GLU A 262 -9.95 8.93 -3.18
N MET A 263 -10.75 7.97 -2.71
CA MET A 263 -10.83 6.64 -3.30
C MET A 263 -11.22 6.73 -4.78
N ASP A 264 -12.24 7.53 -5.10
CA ASP A 264 -12.68 7.74 -6.47
C ASP A 264 -11.56 8.36 -7.33
N TYR A 265 -10.87 9.38 -6.82
CA TYR A 265 -9.76 10.00 -7.53
C TYR A 265 -8.63 9.00 -7.78
N VAL A 266 -8.18 8.29 -6.75
CA VAL A 266 -7.05 7.36 -6.83
C VAL A 266 -7.31 6.25 -7.84
N TYR A 267 -8.54 5.74 -7.92
CA TYR A 267 -8.91 4.70 -8.89
C TYR A 267 -9.37 5.25 -10.25
N SER A 268 -9.51 6.57 -10.41
CA SER A 268 -9.80 7.20 -11.70
C SER A 268 -8.56 7.45 -12.57
N VAL A 269 -7.35 7.33 -12.00
CA VAL A 269 -6.10 7.53 -12.75
C VAL A 269 -5.99 6.49 -13.87
N PRO A 270 -5.44 6.85 -15.05
CA PRO A 270 -5.45 5.94 -16.19
C PRO A 270 -4.45 4.79 -16.01
N PHE A 271 -4.94 3.56 -16.13
CA PHE A 271 -4.13 2.34 -16.18
C PHE A 271 -4.25 1.68 -17.56
N THR A 272 -3.14 1.12 -18.05
CA THR A 272 -3.17 0.27 -19.24
C THR A 272 -3.76 -1.11 -18.95
N ARG A 273 -3.76 -1.54 -17.67
CA ARG A 273 -4.14 -2.88 -17.20
C ARG A 273 -3.30 -4.00 -17.82
N ARG A 274 -2.12 -3.67 -18.35
CA ARG A 274 -1.23 -4.62 -19.05
C ARG A 274 0.08 -4.83 -18.29
N LEU A 275 0.75 -5.94 -18.61
CA LEU A 275 2.13 -6.18 -18.22
C LEU A 275 3.05 -5.34 -19.11
N HIS A 276 4.07 -4.71 -18.52
CA HIS A 276 5.05 -3.96 -19.28
C HIS A 276 5.76 -4.86 -20.32
N PRO A 277 5.86 -4.47 -21.61
CA PRO A 277 6.39 -5.33 -22.68
C PRO A 277 7.84 -5.80 -22.49
N LYS A 278 8.63 -5.08 -21.69
CA LYS A 278 10.01 -5.43 -21.35
C LYS A 278 10.14 -6.15 -20.00
N GLY A 279 9.02 -6.58 -19.41
CA GLY A 279 9.00 -7.33 -18.16
C GLY A 279 9.74 -8.66 -18.30
N LYS A 280 10.41 -9.09 -17.23
CA LYS A 280 11.04 -10.40 -17.17
C LYS A 280 9.96 -11.50 -17.10
N GLN A 281 10.32 -12.72 -17.49
CA GLN A 281 9.41 -13.88 -17.48
C GLN A 281 8.02 -13.60 -18.08
N TYR A 282 7.99 -12.84 -19.19
CA TYR A 282 6.77 -12.23 -19.72
C TYR A 282 5.60 -13.21 -19.85
N SER A 283 5.80 -14.39 -20.46
CA SER A 283 4.72 -15.37 -20.66
C SER A 283 4.12 -15.89 -19.36
N LEU A 284 4.95 -16.10 -18.32
CA LEU A 284 4.47 -16.52 -17.00
C LEU A 284 3.64 -15.41 -16.34
N ASN A 285 4.17 -14.19 -16.35
CA ASN A 285 3.53 -13.03 -15.73
C ASN A 285 2.25 -12.62 -16.47
N GLN A 286 2.21 -12.76 -17.80
CA GLN A 286 1.01 -12.54 -18.60
C GLN A 286 -0.09 -13.53 -18.22
N GLY A 287 0.23 -14.82 -18.09
CA GLY A 287 -0.76 -15.82 -17.67
C GLY A 287 -1.34 -15.57 -16.27
N MET A 288 -0.56 -14.95 -15.37
CA MET A 288 -1.10 -14.49 -14.07
C MET A 288 -2.05 -13.31 -14.24
N LEU A 289 -1.66 -12.32 -15.05
CA LEU A 289 -2.45 -11.11 -15.31
C LEU A 289 -3.82 -11.44 -15.92
N ASP A 290 -3.90 -12.38 -16.85
CA ASP A 290 -5.16 -12.78 -17.52
C ASP A 290 -6.27 -13.18 -16.51
N GLY A 291 -5.88 -13.68 -15.33
CA GLY A 291 -6.80 -14.06 -14.27
C GLY A 291 -7.46 -12.88 -13.51
N PHE A 292 -6.91 -11.67 -13.62
CA PHE A 292 -7.36 -10.47 -12.89
C PHE A 292 -7.34 -9.17 -13.70
N GLU A 293 -7.00 -9.21 -14.99
CA GLU A 293 -6.82 -8.05 -15.87
C GLU A 293 -8.01 -7.07 -15.82
N ASN A 294 -9.23 -7.61 -15.75
CA ASN A 294 -10.47 -6.83 -15.73
C ASN A 294 -11.09 -6.76 -14.32
N SER A 295 -10.35 -7.08 -13.26
CA SER A 295 -10.82 -6.90 -11.88
C SER A 295 -10.97 -5.41 -11.55
N VAL A 296 -12.04 -5.07 -10.82
CA VAL A 296 -12.36 -3.69 -10.44
C VAL A 296 -12.35 -3.57 -8.93
N VAL A 297 -11.45 -2.76 -8.38
CA VAL A 297 -11.34 -2.54 -6.93
C VAL A 297 -12.52 -1.72 -6.46
N ILE A 298 -13.26 -2.18 -5.45
CA ILE A 298 -14.43 -1.43 -4.91
C ILE A 298 -14.11 -0.75 -3.57
N GLY A 299 -13.04 -1.16 -2.90
CA GLY A 299 -12.60 -0.55 -1.65
C GLY A 299 -11.29 -1.12 -1.12
N ARG A 300 -10.84 -0.60 0.02
CA ARG A 300 -9.68 -1.07 0.79
C ARG A 300 -10.06 -1.25 2.26
N GLY A 301 -9.31 -2.09 2.96
CA GLY A 301 -9.49 -2.37 4.38
C GLY A 301 -10.16 -3.72 4.62
N CYS A 302 -9.98 -4.25 5.82
CA CYS A 302 -10.60 -5.49 6.25
C CYS A 302 -10.80 -5.47 7.76
N TRP A 303 -12.05 -5.47 8.21
CA TRP A 303 -12.35 -5.67 9.63
C TRP A 303 -12.36 -7.15 10.04
N GLY A 304 -11.99 -8.06 9.15
CA GLY A 304 -11.72 -9.44 9.54
C GLY A 304 -10.65 -9.50 10.63
N SER A 305 -10.82 -10.42 11.58
CA SER A 305 -9.83 -10.69 12.64
C SER A 305 -9.25 -12.10 12.48
N CYS A 306 -9.03 -12.55 11.24
CA CYS A 306 -8.41 -13.83 10.96
C CYS A 306 -6.95 -13.84 11.44
N ASN A 307 -6.60 -14.75 12.35
CA ASN A 307 -5.26 -14.84 12.94
C ASN A 307 -4.14 -15.09 11.92
N PHE A 308 -4.47 -15.62 10.74
CA PHE A 308 -3.51 -15.90 9.66
C PHE A 308 -3.38 -14.75 8.65
N CYS A 309 -4.16 -13.68 8.78
CA CYS A 309 -4.29 -12.65 7.75
C CYS A 309 -3.61 -11.33 8.17
N ILE A 310 -2.81 -10.76 7.26
CA ILE A 310 -2.12 -9.48 7.47
C ILE A 310 -2.90 -8.28 6.91
N ILE A 311 -4.00 -8.48 6.19
CA ILE A 311 -4.71 -7.37 5.52
C ILE A 311 -5.14 -6.28 6.51
N PRO A 312 -5.69 -6.59 7.71
CA PRO A 312 -6.02 -5.57 8.69
C PRO A 312 -4.81 -4.74 9.15
N LEU A 313 -3.61 -5.34 9.18
CA LEU A 313 -2.37 -4.68 9.56
C LEU A 313 -1.78 -3.81 8.46
N VAL A 314 -2.09 -4.10 7.20
CA VAL A 314 -1.56 -3.36 6.03
C VAL A 314 -2.55 -2.33 5.51
N GLN A 315 -3.85 -2.62 5.47
CA GLN A 315 -4.86 -1.71 4.93
C GLN A 315 -5.70 -1.02 6.01
N GLY A 316 -5.62 -1.48 7.26
CA GLY A 316 -6.47 -1.03 8.35
C GLY A 316 -7.79 -1.81 8.46
N LYS A 317 -8.44 -1.70 9.61
CA LYS A 317 -9.73 -2.35 9.89
C LYS A 317 -10.95 -1.59 9.37
N ASN A 318 -10.80 -0.31 9.06
CA ASN A 318 -11.88 0.48 8.50
C ASN A 318 -11.91 0.37 6.98
N ILE A 319 -13.11 0.38 6.42
CA ILE A 319 -13.30 0.25 4.98
C ILE A 319 -13.30 1.64 4.35
N ALA A 320 -12.36 1.87 3.44
CA ALA A 320 -12.43 2.97 2.49
C ALA A 320 -13.13 2.43 1.24
N LYS A 321 -14.34 2.92 0.94
CA LYS A 321 -15.09 2.54 -0.26
C LYS A 321 -14.93 3.59 -1.37
N ARG A 322 -15.05 3.12 -2.61
CA ARG A 322 -15.34 3.99 -3.77
C ARG A 322 -16.84 4.25 -3.84
N SER A 323 -17.25 5.29 -4.58
CA SER A 323 -18.66 5.47 -4.91
C SER A 323 -19.12 4.47 -5.98
N ILE A 324 -20.41 4.12 -5.94
CA ILE A 324 -21.04 3.26 -6.97
C ILE A 324 -20.86 3.87 -8.36
N ASN A 325 -20.99 5.20 -8.47
CA ASN A 325 -20.80 5.94 -9.72
C ASN A 325 -19.37 5.80 -10.27
N SER A 326 -18.35 5.85 -9.42
CA SER A 326 -16.96 5.65 -9.83
C SER A 326 -16.72 4.23 -10.35
N ILE A 327 -17.23 3.23 -9.63
CA ILE A 327 -17.08 1.81 -9.98
C ILE A 327 -17.78 1.50 -11.32
N THR A 328 -19.03 1.93 -11.46
CA THR A 328 -19.85 1.69 -12.66
C THR A 328 -19.30 2.39 -13.89
N LYS A 329 -18.77 3.61 -13.75
CA LYS A 329 -18.07 4.31 -14.85
C LYS A 329 -16.84 3.55 -15.34
N GLU A 330 -16.05 2.98 -14.43
CA GLU A 330 -14.89 2.17 -14.81
C GLU A 330 -15.29 0.89 -15.53
N ILE A 331 -16.30 0.18 -15.00
CA ILE A 331 -16.86 -1.03 -15.64
C ILE A 331 -17.39 -0.70 -17.04
N GLU A 332 -18.17 0.37 -17.17
CA GLU A 332 -18.70 0.81 -18.45
C GLU A 332 -17.57 1.14 -19.45
N LEU A 333 -16.50 1.80 -19.01
CA LEU A 333 -15.33 2.08 -19.85
C LEU A 333 -14.66 0.79 -20.33
N LEU A 334 -14.53 -0.22 -19.48
CA LEU A 334 -13.99 -1.53 -19.84
C LEU A 334 -14.87 -2.21 -20.91
N TYR A 335 -16.19 -2.22 -20.72
CA TYR A 335 -17.11 -2.79 -21.70
C TYR A 335 -17.08 -2.06 -23.04
N ARG A 336 -16.98 -0.73 -23.04
CA ARG A 336 -16.80 0.07 -24.27
C ARG A 336 -15.48 -0.22 -24.99
N LYS A 337 -14.44 -0.64 -24.25
CA LYS A 337 -13.16 -1.09 -24.82
C LYS A 337 -13.19 -2.54 -25.32
N GLY A 338 -14.31 -3.24 -25.17
CA GLY A 338 -14.51 -4.60 -25.67
C GLY A 338 -14.34 -5.70 -24.62
N THR A 339 -14.06 -5.36 -23.36
CA THR A 339 -14.10 -6.34 -22.26
C THR A 339 -15.50 -6.95 -22.19
N LYS A 340 -15.58 -8.28 -22.09
CA LYS A 340 -16.85 -9.02 -21.97
C LYS A 340 -17.13 -9.57 -20.58
N LYS A 341 -16.11 -9.59 -19.74
CA LYS A 341 -16.15 -10.16 -18.40
C LYS A 341 -15.36 -9.32 -17.42
N ILE A 342 -16.00 -8.92 -16.33
CA ILE A 342 -15.30 -8.39 -15.15
C ILE A 342 -14.92 -9.59 -14.29
N ASN A 343 -13.62 -9.76 -14.02
CA ASN A 343 -13.10 -10.93 -13.32
C ASN A 343 -13.50 -10.99 -11.85
N ASP A 344 -13.64 -9.82 -11.21
CA ASP A 344 -14.00 -9.69 -9.80
C ASP A 344 -14.34 -8.24 -9.43
N LEU A 345 -15.20 -8.05 -8.44
CA LEU A 345 -15.32 -6.81 -7.67
C LEU A 345 -14.44 -6.92 -6.43
N THR A 346 -13.26 -6.29 -6.45
CA THR A 346 -12.20 -6.62 -5.52
C THR A 346 -12.29 -5.83 -4.20
N LEU A 347 -12.45 -6.59 -3.13
CA LEU A 347 -12.31 -6.24 -1.71
C LEU A 347 -12.00 -7.56 -0.97
N PRO A 348 -11.32 -7.60 0.19
CA PRO A 348 -11.03 -8.86 0.89
C PRO A 348 -12.26 -9.76 1.10
N THR A 349 -13.41 -9.16 1.34
CA THR A 349 -14.70 -9.73 0.99
C THR A 349 -15.65 -8.60 0.62
N ILE A 350 -16.39 -8.77 -0.49
CA ILE A 350 -17.32 -7.75 -0.99
C ILE A 350 -18.41 -7.37 0.02
N ASN A 351 -18.73 -8.28 0.95
CA ASN A 351 -19.70 -8.05 2.02
C ASN A 351 -19.30 -6.93 3.00
N MET A 352 -18.05 -6.46 2.96
CA MET A 352 -17.58 -5.32 3.75
C MET A 352 -17.84 -3.98 3.07
N TYR A 353 -18.25 -3.96 1.80
CA TYR A 353 -18.42 -2.72 1.05
C TYR A 353 -19.42 -1.79 1.74
N GLY A 354 -19.00 -0.54 1.98
CA GLY A 354 -19.77 0.48 2.71
C GLY A 354 -19.83 0.31 4.24
N SER A 355 -19.34 -0.79 4.80
CA SER A 355 -19.38 -0.99 6.26
C SER A 355 -18.45 -0.03 7.02
N TYR A 356 -18.83 0.35 8.24
CA TYR A 356 -18.04 1.24 9.10
C TYR A 356 -18.17 0.86 10.58
N CYS A 357 -17.39 1.50 11.45
CA CYS A 357 -17.45 1.31 12.90
C CYS A 357 -17.92 2.61 13.53
N ASN A 358 -19.00 2.57 14.31
CA ASN A 358 -19.56 3.77 14.93
C ASN A 358 -18.74 4.32 16.11
N LEU A 359 -17.69 3.62 16.56
CA LEU A 359 -16.72 4.16 17.53
C LEU A 359 -15.80 5.22 16.91
N TYR A 360 -15.68 5.28 15.58
CA TYR A 360 -14.99 6.37 14.91
C TYR A 360 -15.99 7.52 14.71
N ASP A 361 -16.25 8.26 15.78
CA ASP A 361 -17.29 9.30 15.85
C ASP A 361 -16.72 10.72 15.96
N GLN A 362 -15.44 10.87 16.29
CA GLN A 362 -14.78 12.17 16.38
C GLN A 362 -14.34 12.64 15.00
N GLU A 363 -15.14 13.53 14.41
CA GLU A 363 -14.83 14.16 13.13
C GLU A 363 -13.62 15.09 13.26
N GLU A 364 -12.70 14.96 12.33
CA GLU A 364 -11.56 15.85 12.13
C GLU A 364 -11.50 16.25 10.66
N THR A 365 -11.12 17.50 10.39
CA THR A 365 -10.90 17.98 9.03
C THR A 365 -9.40 18.00 8.75
N ILE A 366 -8.98 17.28 7.70
CA ILE A 366 -7.58 17.26 7.25
C ILE A 366 -7.49 17.68 5.78
N PHE A 367 -6.38 18.31 5.41
CA PHE A 367 -6.11 18.62 4.01
C PHE A 367 -5.73 17.34 3.25
N SER A 368 -6.46 17.02 2.18
CA SER A 368 -6.11 15.92 1.29
C SER A 368 -5.17 16.39 0.17
N PRO A 369 -3.91 15.91 0.12
CA PRO A 369 -3.05 16.19 -1.03
C PRO A 369 -3.47 15.40 -2.28
N ILE A 370 -4.36 14.39 -2.14
CA ILE A 370 -4.87 13.56 -3.24
C ILE A 370 -5.89 14.34 -4.06
N ILE A 371 -6.73 15.17 -3.45
CA ILE A 371 -7.75 15.94 -4.18
C ILE A 371 -7.59 17.46 -4.05
N GLY A 372 -6.62 17.93 -3.26
CA GLY A 372 -6.28 19.34 -3.13
C GLY A 372 -7.33 20.16 -2.36
N LYS A 373 -8.08 19.51 -1.48
CA LYS A 373 -9.09 20.14 -0.62
C LYS A 373 -9.18 19.42 0.71
N ASP A 374 -9.87 20.04 1.66
CA ASP A 374 -10.12 19.46 2.96
C ASP A 374 -11.14 18.30 2.87
N VAL A 375 -10.89 17.26 3.66
CA VAL A 375 -11.75 16.08 3.79
C VAL A 375 -12.00 15.77 5.26
N LYS A 376 -13.16 15.17 5.52
CA LYS A 376 -13.52 14.67 6.85
C LYS A 376 -12.91 13.29 7.07
N VAL A 377 -12.22 13.13 8.19
CA VAL A 377 -11.78 11.83 8.72
C VAL A 377 -12.33 11.67 10.12
N TYR A 378 -12.27 10.44 10.63
CA TYR A 378 -12.86 10.12 11.93
C TYR A 378 -11.84 9.43 12.81
N ASN A 379 -11.77 9.85 14.06
CA ASN A 379 -10.96 9.26 15.10
C ASN A 379 -11.85 8.49 16.09
N LYS A 380 -11.22 7.54 16.76
CA LYS A 380 -11.83 6.78 17.85
C LYS A 380 -11.19 7.23 19.16
N THR A 381 -11.99 7.64 20.13
CA THR A 381 -11.53 8.03 21.48
C THR A 381 -11.63 6.89 22.48
N GLU A 382 -12.59 5.98 22.27
CA GLU A 382 -12.80 4.84 23.15
C GLU A 382 -11.78 3.73 22.88
N TYR A 383 -11.37 3.04 23.95
CA TYR A 383 -10.60 1.82 23.81
C TYR A 383 -11.42 0.75 23.08
N CYS A 384 -10.77 0.01 22.19
CA CYS A 384 -11.37 -1.10 21.46
C CYS A 384 -10.37 -2.25 21.39
N ASP A 385 -10.83 -3.46 21.70
CA ASP A 385 -10.04 -4.70 21.60
C ASP A 385 -9.85 -5.19 20.14
N GLN A 386 -10.34 -4.41 19.17
CA GLN A 386 -10.26 -4.68 17.73
C GLN A 386 -10.93 -6.00 17.31
N ASN A 387 -11.75 -6.63 18.15
CA ASN A 387 -12.49 -7.83 17.78
C ASN A 387 -13.76 -7.45 17.01
N CYS A 388 -13.61 -7.25 15.70
CA CYS A 388 -14.66 -6.66 14.87
C CYS A 388 -15.74 -7.63 14.37
N VAL A 389 -15.47 -8.94 14.33
CA VAL A 389 -16.43 -9.93 13.80
C VAL A 389 -17.57 -10.10 14.78
N GLY A 390 -18.80 -9.78 14.37
CA GLY A 390 -19.98 -9.79 15.25
C GLY A 390 -20.03 -8.64 16.26
N CYS A 391 -19.15 -7.63 16.11
CA CYS A 391 -19.11 -6.47 17.00
C CYS A 391 -20.37 -5.61 16.86
N LYS A 392 -20.99 -5.23 17.98
CA LYS A 392 -22.18 -4.35 18.01
C LYS A 392 -21.96 -2.95 17.41
N HIS A 393 -20.70 -2.53 17.33
CA HIS A 393 -20.30 -1.22 16.78
C HIS A 393 -20.07 -1.27 15.27
N ARG A 394 -19.97 -2.46 14.67
CA ARG A 394 -19.82 -2.62 13.23
C ARG A 394 -21.17 -2.50 12.56
N VAL A 395 -21.29 -1.48 11.73
CA VAL A 395 -22.49 -1.21 10.93
C VAL A 395 -22.23 -1.72 9.52
N LEU A 396 -23.01 -2.70 9.09
CA LEU A 396 -23.09 -3.13 7.70
C LEU A 396 -24.16 -2.28 7.01
N ARG A 397 -23.87 -1.80 5.80
CA ARG A 397 -24.82 -1.03 5.00
C ARG A 397 -25.32 -1.85 3.80
N ASP A 398 -26.34 -1.32 3.15
CA ASP A 398 -26.95 -1.88 1.93
C ASP A 398 -26.24 -1.42 0.64
N ASP A 399 -25.14 -0.66 0.75
CA ASP A 399 -24.38 -0.15 -0.40
C ASP A 399 -23.95 -1.26 -1.38
N LEU A 400 -23.66 -2.48 -0.89
CA LEU A 400 -23.31 -3.62 -1.76
C LEU A 400 -24.49 -4.03 -2.64
N TYR A 401 -25.70 -4.01 -2.09
CA TYR A 401 -26.90 -4.35 -2.83
C TYR A 401 -27.10 -3.37 -3.99
N GLU A 402 -27.04 -2.06 -3.70
CA GLU A 402 -27.16 -1.01 -4.71
C GLU A 402 -26.08 -1.15 -5.81
N LEU A 403 -24.84 -1.44 -5.42
CA LEU A 403 -23.75 -1.66 -6.36
C LEU A 403 -24.03 -2.83 -7.31
N LEU A 404 -24.44 -3.98 -6.79
CA LEU A 404 -24.71 -5.16 -7.62
C LEU A 404 -25.87 -4.92 -8.61
N VAL A 405 -26.89 -4.17 -8.19
CA VAL A 405 -28.00 -3.77 -9.08
C VAL A 405 -27.50 -2.92 -10.24
N GLU A 406 -26.65 -1.92 -9.98
CA GLU A 406 -26.12 -1.06 -11.05
C GLU A 406 -25.17 -1.80 -11.99
N VAL A 407 -24.33 -2.69 -11.45
CA VAL A 407 -23.45 -3.51 -12.30
C VAL A 407 -24.27 -4.47 -13.18
N GLU A 408 -25.35 -5.05 -12.66
CA GLU A 408 -26.21 -5.93 -13.45
C GLU A 408 -26.95 -5.19 -14.59
N LYS A 409 -27.34 -3.93 -14.36
CA LYS A 409 -27.87 -3.08 -15.45
C LYS A 409 -26.85 -2.92 -16.57
N LEU A 410 -25.58 -2.70 -16.23
CA LEU A 410 -24.49 -2.61 -17.20
C LEU A 410 -24.24 -3.94 -17.93
N ASN A 411 -24.23 -5.06 -17.20
CA ASN A 411 -24.10 -6.41 -17.78
C ASN A 411 -25.13 -6.64 -18.89
N LYS A 412 -26.40 -6.34 -18.61
CA LYS A 412 -27.51 -6.45 -19.58
C LYS A 412 -27.34 -5.50 -20.76
N GLN A 413 -26.97 -4.25 -20.50
CA GLN A 413 -26.79 -3.24 -21.54
C GLN A 413 -25.68 -3.61 -22.53
N TYR A 414 -24.57 -4.16 -22.04
CA TYR A 414 -23.37 -4.44 -22.84
C TYR A 414 -23.23 -5.92 -23.27
N ASN A 415 -24.21 -6.76 -22.93
CA ASN A 415 -24.16 -8.22 -23.09
C ASN A 415 -22.82 -8.77 -22.58
N SER A 416 -22.57 -8.52 -21.30
CA SER A 416 -21.32 -8.82 -20.59
C SER A 416 -21.64 -9.44 -19.23
N GLU A 417 -20.64 -10.02 -18.57
CA GLU A 417 -20.83 -10.71 -17.29
C GLU A 417 -19.90 -10.17 -16.20
N LEU A 418 -20.33 -10.38 -14.94
CA LEU A 418 -19.52 -10.23 -13.75
C LEU A 418 -19.28 -11.60 -13.13
N GLU A 419 -18.02 -11.96 -12.93
CA GLU A 419 -17.67 -13.06 -12.04
C GLU A 419 -17.53 -12.52 -10.62
N VAL A 420 -18.24 -13.13 -9.67
CA VAL A 420 -18.09 -12.82 -8.24
C VAL A 420 -17.33 -13.96 -7.57
N ARG A 421 -16.10 -13.70 -7.15
CA ARG A 421 -15.25 -14.71 -6.50
C ARG A 421 -15.41 -14.77 -4.98
N SER A 422 -16.09 -13.78 -4.40
CA SER A 422 -16.44 -13.73 -2.98
C SER A 422 -17.80 -14.38 -2.71
N ALA A 423 -17.96 -15.04 -1.57
CA ALA A 423 -19.29 -15.36 -1.07
C ALA A 423 -20.10 -14.09 -0.82
N ILE A 424 -21.41 -14.12 -1.03
CA ILE A 424 -22.34 -13.01 -0.79
C ILE A 424 -23.22 -13.35 0.41
N ARG A 425 -23.56 -12.35 1.23
CA ARG A 425 -24.46 -12.56 2.37
C ARG A 425 -25.85 -13.05 1.92
N HIS A 426 -26.44 -13.97 2.68
CA HIS A 426 -27.73 -14.58 2.35
C HIS A 426 -28.89 -13.55 2.28
N ASP A 427 -28.88 -12.51 3.10
CA ASP A 427 -29.89 -11.45 3.07
C ASP A 427 -29.91 -10.73 1.71
N VAL A 428 -28.75 -10.45 1.14
CA VAL A 428 -28.61 -9.86 -0.20
C VAL A 428 -29.16 -10.83 -1.26
N ILE A 429 -28.81 -12.11 -1.18
CA ILE A 429 -29.29 -13.14 -2.12
C ILE A 429 -30.81 -13.31 -2.04
N LEU A 430 -31.37 -13.43 -0.83
CA LEU A 430 -32.80 -13.62 -0.62
C LEU A 430 -33.63 -12.42 -1.07
N SER A 431 -33.08 -11.21 -0.97
CA SER A 431 -33.72 -10.00 -1.47
C SER A 431 -33.83 -9.96 -3.00
N GLN A 432 -33.02 -10.74 -3.73
CA GLN A 432 -32.97 -10.77 -5.19
C GLN A 432 -32.49 -12.11 -5.77
N LYS A 433 -33.30 -13.16 -5.67
CA LYS A 433 -32.99 -14.44 -6.34
C LYS A 433 -32.64 -14.25 -7.83
N LYS A 434 -33.32 -13.33 -8.52
CA LYS A 434 -33.14 -13.02 -9.95
C LYS A 434 -31.78 -12.42 -10.34
N LEU A 435 -30.98 -11.92 -9.39
CA LEU A 435 -29.61 -11.44 -9.68
C LEU A 435 -28.60 -12.60 -9.66
N PHE A 436 -29.00 -13.76 -9.15
CA PHE A 436 -28.15 -14.93 -8.91
C PHE A 436 -28.67 -16.21 -9.59
N GLU A 437 -29.76 -16.10 -10.34
CA GLU A 437 -30.33 -17.11 -11.26
C GLU A 437 -29.79 -16.85 -12.67
#